data_AF-A0A9X0ALP9-F1
#
_entry.id   AF-A0A9X0ALP9-F1
#
_cell.length_a   1.000
_cell.length_b   1.000
_cell.length_c   1.000
_cell.angle_alpha   90.00
_cell.angle_beta   90.00
_cell.angle_gamma   90.00
#
_symmetry.space_group_name_H-M   'P 1'
#
loop_
_entity.id
_entity.type
_entity.pdbx_description
1 polymer ?
#
loop_
_entity_poly.entity_id
_entity_poly.type
_entity_poly.pdbx_seq_one_letter_code
_entity_poly.pdbx_strand_id
1 'polypeptide(L)'
;MKPVLLTNQYKRLTKILGLLGTESFSRQRSPSSNYTWSDGKGLFYVVSEALYPLPASRPLPATTHIEMVYDAGGVSVVWSIGDALCKVKILDPNATREHITLDYLHNKHPLSFAIPDVHYYTEYDGRYDIILSRLTSQTLIEPWPNIGEAIK
;
A
#
# COMPACT_ATOMS: atom_id res chain seq x y z
N MET A 1 15.89 -4.60 -27.03
CA MET A 1 16.49 -4.99 -25.75
C MET A 1 15.72 -4.32 -24.60
N LYS A 2 14.70 -5.00 -24.06
CA LYS A 2 14.01 -4.83 -22.76
C LYS A 2 12.83 -5.82 -22.75
N PRO A 3 12.85 -6.86 -21.88
CA PRO A 3 11.67 -7.12 -21.04
C PRO A 3 12.00 -7.74 -19.65
N VAL A 4 13.19 -7.51 -19.08
CA VAL A 4 13.56 -8.12 -17.79
C VAL A 4 12.92 -7.40 -16.58
N LEU A 5 12.73 -6.08 -16.66
CA LEU A 5 12.22 -5.28 -15.54
C LEU A 5 10.71 -5.48 -15.29
N LEU A 6 9.91 -5.61 -16.35
CA LEU A 6 8.47 -5.84 -16.24
C LEU A 6 8.16 -7.19 -15.57
N THR A 7 8.90 -8.24 -15.94
CA THR A 7 8.71 -9.60 -15.41
C THR A 7 8.90 -9.70 -13.89
N ASN A 8 9.79 -8.90 -13.31
CA ASN A 8 9.99 -8.85 -11.86
C ASN A 8 8.90 -8.07 -11.12
N GLN A 9 8.33 -7.02 -11.74
CA GLN A 9 7.21 -6.25 -11.16
C GLN A 9 5.89 -7.04 -11.19
N TYR A 10 5.65 -7.83 -12.24
CA TYR A 10 4.48 -8.73 -12.31
C TYR A 10 4.57 -9.91 -11.31
N LYS A 11 5.76 -10.48 -11.09
CA LYS A 11 6.00 -11.43 -9.99
C LYS A 11 5.73 -10.80 -8.61
N ARG A 12 5.94 -9.48 -8.46
CA ARG A 12 5.70 -8.73 -7.21
C ARG A 12 4.24 -8.38 -6.96
N LEU A 13 3.47 -8.01 -7.98
CA LEU A 13 2.00 -7.90 -7.90
C LEU A 13 1.35 -9.21 -7.49
N THR A 14 1.92 -10.32 -7.96
CA THR A 14 1.49 -11.66 -7.60
C THR A 14 1.81 -12.02 -6.15
N LYS A 15 2.96 -11.51 -5.64
CA LYS A 15 3.22 -11.48 -4.20
C LYS A 15 2.18 -10.62 -3.50
N ILE A 16 1.76 -9.46 -3.98
CA ILE A 16 0.77 -8.66 -3.22
C ILE A 16 -0.59 -9.33 -3.06
N LEU A 17 -1.13 -10.07 -4.03
CA LEU A 17 -2.36 -10.85 -3.78
C LEU A 17 -2.15 -12.23 -3.15
N GLY A 18 -0.91 -12.60 -2.84
CA GLY A 18 -0.60 -13.88 -2.21
C GLY A 18 0.17 -13.80 -0.89
N LEU A 19 1.04 -12.79 -0.72
CA LEU A 19 2.30 -12.75 0.03
C LEU A 19 2.99 -11.37 0.06
N LEU A 20 2.78 -10.57 1.12
CA LEU A 20 3.87 -9.75 1.65
C LEU A 20 4.68 -10.66 2.58
N GLY A 21 5.89 -11.06 2.19
CA GLY A 21 6.69 -11.98 3.03
C GLY A 21 5.96 -13.30 3.35
N THR A 22 5.62 -13.50 4.63
CA THR A 22 4.87 -14.62 5.22
C THR A 22 3.37 -14.36 5.36
N GLU A 23 2.80 -13.30 4.77
CA GLU A 23 1.40 -12.92 4.97
C GLU A 23 0.60 -12.86 3.67
N SER A 24 -0.58 -13.46 3.65
CA SER A 24 -1.51 -13.45 2.52
C SER A 24 -2.64 -12.44 2.69
N PHE A 25 -3.12 -11.90 1.57
CA PHE A 25 -4.33 -11.09 1.54
C PHE A 25 -5.50 -11.88 1.00
N SER A 26 -6.64 -11.76 1.67
CA SER A 26 -7.90 -12.32 1.20
C SER A 26 -9.01 -11.28 1.26
N ARG A 27 -9.97 -11.37 0.34
CA ARG A 27 -11.15 -10.50 0.30
C ARG A 27 -12.34 -11.26 0.89
N GLN A 28 -12.95 -10.74 1.94
CA GLN A 28 -13.96 -11.41 2.75
C GLN A 28 -15.18 -10.51 3.00
N ARG A 29 -16.34 -11.09 3.31
CA ARG A 29 -17.58 -10.34 3.61
C ARG A 29 -17.58 -9.63 4.96
N SER A 30 -16.72 -10.06 5.87
CA SER A 30 -16.65 -9.53 7.22
C SER A 30 -15.20 -9.43 7.66
N PRO A 31 -14.83 -8.39 8.42
CA PRO A 31 -13.52 -8.30 9.01
C PRO A 31 -13.33 -9.46 9.98
N SER A 32 -12.25 -10.22 9.79
CA SER A 32 -11.90 -11.39 10.64
C SER A 32 -10.58 -11.22 11.38
N SER A 33 -9.92 -10.06 11.19
CA SER A 33 -8.68 -9.70 11.89
C SER A 33 -8.68 -8.21 12.23
N ASN A 34 -7.68 -7.77 13.00
CA ASN A 34 -7.45 -6.35 13.27
C ASN A 34 -6.81 -5.62 12.07
N TYR A 35 -6.30 -6.38 11.10
CA TYR A 35 -5.59 -5.86 9.93
C TYR A 35 -6.51 -5.96 8.71
N THR A 36 -7.52 -5.09 8.69
CA THR A 36 -8.53 -5.09 7.64
C THR A 36 -8.81 -3.70 7.10
N TRP A 37 -9.15 -3.61 5.82
CA TRP A 37 -9.59 -2.37 5.19
C TRP A 37 -10.69 -2.63 4.16
N SER A 38 -11.48 -1.61 3.88
CA SER A 38 -12.58 -1.67 2.91
C SER A 38 -12.05 -1.82 1.49
N ASP A 39 -12.78 -2.56 0.67
CA ASP A 39 -12.53 -2.66 -0.77
C ASP A 39 -13.24 -1.58 -1.61
N GLY A 40 -13.98 -0.68 -0.95
CA GLY A 40 -14.82 0.37 -1.56
C GLY A 40 -16.13 -0.14 -2.17
N LYS A 41 -16.44 -1.43 -2.02
CA LYS A 41 -17.59 -2.15 -2.65
C LYS A 41 -18.33 -3.06 -1.67
N GLY A 42 -18.14 -2.85 -0.37
CA GLY A 42 -18.85 -3.56 0.69
C GLY A 42 -18.23 -4.90 1.12
N LEU A 43 -17.03 -5.25 0.63
CA LEU A 43 -16.21 -6.32 1.20
C LEU A 43 -14.96 -5.72 1.88
N PHE A 44 -14.19 -6.60 2.52
CA PHE A 44 -12.98 -6.21 3.25
C PHE A 44 -11.81 -7.02 2.76
N TYR A 45 -10.66 -6.37 2.64
CA TYR A 45 -9.38 -7.06 2.58
C TYR A 45 -8.92 -7.37 4.00
N VAL A 46 -8.34 -8.56 4.17
CA VAL A 46 -7.85 -9.09 5.45
C VAL A 46 -6.43 -9.59 5.25
N VAL A 47 -5.53 -9.17 6.14
CA VAL A 47 -4.18 -9.77 6.26
C VAL A 47 -4.26 -11.00 7.15
N SER A 48 -3.65 -12.10 6.70
CA SER A 48 -3.57 -13.36 7.42
C SER A 48 -2.20 -14.01 7.21
N GLU A 49 -1.77 -14.87 8.12
CA GLU A 49 -0.55 -15.66 7.91
C GLU A 49 -0.69 -16.53 6.64
N ALA A 50 0.37 -16.61 5.86
CA ALA A 50 0.40 -17.40 4.65
C ALA A 50 0.59 -18.88 4.95
N LEU A 51 -0.09 -19.73 4.18
CA LEU A 51 0.08 -21.18 4.28
C LEU A 51 1.47 -21.60 3.79
N TYR A 52 2.06 -22.58 4.49
CA TYR A 52 3.28 -23.26 4.05
C TYR A 52 2.96 -24.67 3.50
N PRO A 53 3.42 -25.03 2.30
CA PRO A 53 4.19 -24.21 1.36
C PRO A 53 3.31 -23.16 0.67
N LEU A 54 3.97 -22.09 0.22
CA LEU A 54 3.32 -20.98 -0.46
C LEU A 54 2.64 -21.44 -1.76
N PRO A 55 1.39 -21.01 -2.03
CA PRO A 55 0.72 -21.34 -3.29
C PRO A 55 1.48 -20.72 -4.47
N ALA A 56 1.40 -21.39 -5.62
CA ALA A 56 2.03 -20.89 -6.84
C ALA A 56 1.50 -19.49 -7.21
N SER A 57 2.43 -18.60 -7.55
CA SER A 57 2.15 -17.24 -7.98
C SER A 57 1.33 -17.23 -9.29
N ARG A 58 0.15 -16.61 -9.31
CA ARG A 58 -0.65 -16.35 -10.53
C ARG A 58 -0.74 -14.87 -10.90
N PRO A 59 -0.63 -14.49 -12.19
CA PRO A 59 -0.86 -13.12 -12.61
C PRO A 59 -2.22 -12.60 -12.16
N LEU A 60 -2.31 -11.29 -11.92
CA LEU A 60 -3.58 -10.68 -11.60
C LEU A 60 -4.51 -10.65 -12.79
N PRO A 61 -5.80 -11.01 -12.61
CA PRO A 61 -6.81 -10.74 -13.62
C PRO A 61 -6.80 -9.26 -14.02
N ALA A 62 -6.96 -8.97 -15.31
CA ALA A 62 -7.06 -7.59 -15.79
C ALA A 62 -8.25 -6.81 -15.18
N THR A 63 -9.20 -7.52 -14.55
CA THR A 63 -10.39 -6.98 -13.90
C THR A 63 -10.20 -6.66 -12.41
N THR A 64 -8.99 -6.82 -11.86
CA THR A 64 -8.78 -6.52 -10.42
C THR A 64 -8.79 -5.03 -10.15
N HIS A 65 -9.32 -4.63 -9.00
CA HIS A 65 -9.29 -3.24 -8.49
C HIS A 65 -7.94 -2.89 -7.84
N ILE A 66 -6.87 -3.53 -8.31
CA ILE A 66 -5.53 -3.40 -7.77
C ILE A 66 -4.66 -2.78 -8.84
N GLU A 67 -4.21 -1.57 -8.55
CA GLU A 67 -3.56 -0.72 -9.53
C GLU A 67 -2.22 -0.25 -8.98
N MET A 68 -1.16 -0.37 -9.77
CA MET A 68 0.11 0.25 -9.44
C MET A 68 0.00 1.74 -9.72
N VAL A 69 0.07 2.56 -8.67
CA VAL A 69 -0.08 4.02 -8.77
C VAL A 69 1.26 4.76 -8.77
N TYR A 70 2.35 4.08 -8.39
CA TYR A 70 3.70 4.63 -8.40
C TYR A 70 4.77 3.54 -8.49
N ASP A 71 5.83 3.77 -9.27
CA ASP A 71 7.02 2.91 -9.35
C ASP A 71 8.29 3.77 -9.44
N ALA A 72 9.20 3.58 -8.48
CA ALA A 72 10.52 4.19 -8.43
C ALA A 72 11.63 3.17 -8.74
N GLY A 73 11.48 2.41 -9.83
CA GLY A 73 12.56 1.63 -10.42
C GLY A 73 13.15 0.56 -9.49
N GLY A 74 12.32 -0.04 -8.65
CA GLY A 74 12.72 -1.12 -7.73
C GLY A 74 13.14 -0.69 -6.32
N VAL A 75 13.23 0.62 -6.05
CA VAL A 75 13.48 1.18 -4.71
C VAL A 75 12.20 1.29 -3.89
N SER A 76 11.13 1.77 -4.52
CA SER A 76 9.81 1.91 -3.92
C SER A 76 8.74 1.70 -4.99
N VAL A 77 7.59 1.17 -4.58
CA VAL A 77 6.43 0.97 -5.43
C VAL A 77 5.18 1.03 -4.57
N VAL A 78 4.11 1.61 -5.12
CA VAL A 78 2.85 1.81 -4.41
C VAL A 78 1.71 1.26 -5.24
N TRP A 79 0.83 0.52 -4.57
CA TRP A 79 -0.39 -0.02 -5.13
C TRP A 79 -1.61 0.53 -4.42
N SER A 80 -2.65 0.84 -5.18
CA SER A 80 -4.00 1.04 -4.68
C SER A 80 -4.69 -0.32 -4.58
N ILE A 81 -5.27 -0.63 -3.42
CA ILE A 81 -5.97 -1.90 -3.15
C ILE A 81 -7.24 -1.56 -2.37
N GLY A 82 -8.38 -1.43 -3.06
CA GLY A 82 -9.59 -0.93 -2.42
C GLY A 82 -9.41 0.50 -1.89
N ASP A 83 -9.80 0.71 -0.63
CA ASP A 83 -9.67 2.00 0.06
C ASP A 83 -8.32 2.17 0.78
N ALA A 84 -7.30 1.40 0.40
CA ALA A 84 -5.96 1.49 0.98
C ALA A 84 -4.86 1.62 -0.07
N LEU A 85 -3.70 2.09 0.39
CA LEU A 85 -2.44 2.13 -0.34
C LEU A 85 -1.44 1.18 0.30
N CYS A 86 -0.92 0.23 -0.49
CA CYS A 86 0.20 -0.62 -0.12
C CYS A 86 1.48 -0.01 -0.67
N LYS A 87 2.39 0.43 0.21
CA LYS A 87 3.72 0.91 -0.15
C LYS A 87 4.74 -0.16 0.21
N VAL A 88 5.59 -0.52 -0.75
CA VAL A 88 6.74 -1.42 -0.54
C VAL A 88 7.99 -0.65 -0.90
N LYS A 89 8.95 -0.60 0.03
CA LYS A 89 10.24 0.08 -0.20
C LYS A 89 11.41 -0.71 0.34
N ILE A 90 12.61 -0.43 -0.17
CA ILE A 90 13.85 -0.95 0.42
C ILE A 90 13.97 -0.41 1.85
N LEU A 91 14.39 -1.29 2.75
CA LEU A 91 14.61 -0.96 4.14
C LEU A 91 15.89 -0.15 4.29
N ASP A 92 15.77 1.12 4.70
CA ASP A 92 16.90 1.94 5.13
C ASP A 92 17.04 1.82 6.65
N PRO A 93 18.12 1.23 7.19
CA PRO A 93 18.28 1.05 8.64
C PRO A 93 18.36 2.38 9.41
N ASN A 94 18.68 3.49 8.75
CA ASN A 94 18.85 4.80 9.38
C ASN A 94 17.58 5.66 9.32
N ALA A 95 16.54 5.22 8.62
CA ALA A 95 15.30 5.96 8.48
C ALA A 95 14.26 5.54 9.53
N THR A 96 13.67 6.53 10.21
CA THR A 96 12.48 6.31 11.06
C THR A 96 11.37 5.68 10.22
N ARG A 97 10.73 4.65 10.75
CA ARG A 97 9.64 3.97 10.06
C ARG A 97 8.42 4.87 9.98
N GLU A 98 7.74 4.78 8.84
CA GLU A 98 6.60 5.64 8.54
C GLU A 98 5.45 5.40 9.54
N HIS A 99 5.24 4.15 9.98
CA HIS A 99 4.23 3.85 11.01
C HIS A 99 4.53 4.52 12.35
N ILE A 100 5.81 4.63 12.74
CA ILE A 100 6.22 5.33 13.97
C ILE A 100 5.95 6.83 13.85
N THR A 101 6.27 7.43 12.71
CA THR A 101 5.97 8.84 12.46
C THR A 101 4.47 9.12 12.48
N LEU A 102 3.66 8.26 11.85
CA LEU A 102 2.21 8.40 11.83
C LEU A 102 1.60 8.22 13.22
N ASP A 103 2.04 7.23 13.98
CA ASP A 103 1.60 7.04 15.37
C ASP A 103 1.92 8.26 16.24
N TYR A 104 3.13 8.81 16.12
CA TYR A 104 3.48 10.06 16.79
C TYR A 104 2.55 11.23 16.41
N LEU A 105 2.24 11.38 15.12
CA LEU A 105 1.38 12.46 14.64
C LEU A 105 -0.08 12.31 15.11
N HIS A 106 -0.61 11.08 15.12
CA HIS A 106 -1.92 10.77 15.70
C HIS A 106 -1.96 11.15 17.19
N ASN A 107 -0.87 10.94 17.93
CA ASN A 107 -0.78 11.34 19.34
C ASN A 107 -0.62 12.87 19.57
N LYS A 108 -0.43 13.67 18.51
CA LYS A 108 -0.28 15.14 18.58
C LYS A 108 -1.56 15.92 18.29
N HIS A 109 -2.70 15.25 18.15
CA HIS A 109 -3.98 15.89 17.83
C HIS A 109 -4.30 17.12 18.72
N PRO A 110 -4.98 18.15 18.15
CA PRO A 110 -5.54 18.21 16.80
C PRO A 110 -4.53 18.66 15.73
N LEU A 111 -4.62 18.07 14.53
CA LEU A 111 -3.90 18.52 13.33
C LEU A 111 -4.87 19.28 12.41
N SER A 112 -4.36 20.24 11.66
CA SER A 112 -5.14 21.02 10.68
C SER A 112 -5.34 20.29 9.34
N PHE A 113 -4.81 19.08 9.20
CA PHE A 113 -4.87 18.27 7.98
C PHE A 113 -5.07 16.80 8.34
N ALA A 114 -5.65 16.06 7.39
CA ALA A 114 -5.84 14.62 7.51
C ALA A 114 -4.52 13.87 7.30
N ILE A 115 -4.31 12.81 8.09
CA ILE A 115 -3.21 11.86 7.94
C ILE A 115 -3.79 10.46 7.79
N PRO A 116 -3.10 9.55 7.06
CA PRO A 116 -3.59 8.20 6.89
C PRO A 116 -3.49 7.38 8.18
N ASP A 117 -4.39 6.42 8.32
CA ASP A 117 -4.32 5.38 9.33
C ASP A 117 -3.43 4.24 8.85
N VAL A 118 -2.74 3.59 9.78
CA VAL A 118 -1.92 2.41 9.46
C VAL A 118 -2.77 1.16 9.66
N HIS A 119 -3.06 0.44 8.58
CA HIS A 119 -3.78 -0.83 8.64
C HIS A 119 -2.88 -2.02 8.90
N TYR A 120 -1.65 -1.99 8.39
CA TYR A 120 -0.68 -3.07 8.54
C TYR A 120 0.72 -2.58 8.19
N TYR A 121 1.76 -3.18 8.77
CA TYR A 121 3.14 -3.02 8.31
C TYR A 121 3.96 -4.27 8.63
N THR A 122 5.01 -4.51 7.85
CA THR A 122 5.96 -5.61 8.09
C THR A 122 7.34 -5.27 7.54
N GLU A 123 8.36 -5.93 8.09
CA GLU A 123 9.74 -5.87 7.60
C GLU A 123 10.21 -7.28 7.26
N TYR A 124 10.50 -7.52 6.00
CA TYR A 124 10.91 -8.85 5.53
C TYR A 124 11.89 -8.72 4.34
N ASP A 125 12.95 -9.53 4.35
CA ASP A 125 13.92 -9.63 3.24
C ASP A 125 14.49 -8.26 2.80
N GLY A 126 14.84 -7.42 3.77
CA GLY A 126 15.39 -6.08 3.52
C GLY A 126 14.40 -5.10 2.91
N ARG A 127 13.08 -5.34 3.07
CA ARG A 127 12.00 -4.45 2.64
C ARG A 127 11.11 -4.05 3.79
N TYR A 128 10.52 -2.88 3.65
CA TYR A 128 9.48 -2.34 4.51
C TYR A 128 8.20 -2.20 3.70
N ASP A 129 7.15 -2.88 4.17
CA ASP A 129 5.84 -2.85 3.57
C ASP A 129 4.87 -2.19 4.55
N ILE A 130 4.02 -1.29 4.06
CA ILE A 130 2.99 -0.63 4.88
C ILE A 130 1.70 -0.47 4.09
N ILE A 131 0.58 -0.76 4.74
CA ILE A 131 -0.77 -0.55 4.25
C ILE A 131 -1.38 0.63 5.00
N LEU A 132 -1.76 1.65 4.25
CA LEU A 132 -2.29 2.90 4.76
C LEU A 132 -3.71 3.13 4.27
N SER A 133 -4.56 3.76 5.07
CA SER A 133 -5.86 4.24 4.58
C SER A 133 -5.64 5.25 3.45
N ARG A 134 -6.51 5.19 2.44
CA ARG A 134 -6.48 6.14 1.33
C ARG A 134 -7.17 7.43 1.75
N LEU A 135 -6.46 8.55 1.66
CA LEU A 135 -7.07 9.86 1.84
C LEU A 135 -7.85 10.25 0.57
N THR A 136 -9.11 10.66 0.76
CA THR A 136 -9.97 11.16 -0.32
C THR A 136 -9.59 12.60 -0.66
N SER A 137 -8.44 12.77 -1.32
CA SER A 137 -7.96 14.09 -1.77
C SER A 137 -7.35 14.00 -3.16
N GLN A 138 -7.45 15.09 -3.92
CA GLN A 138 -6.73 15.22 -5.20
C GLN A 138 -5.24 15.48 -4.94
N THR A 139 -4.39 14.88 -5.77
CA THR A 139 -2.97 15.19 -5.74
C THR A 139 -2.78 16.63 -6.17
N LEU A 140 -2.01 17.40 -5.41
CA LEU A 140 -1.82 18.84 -5.64
C LEU A 140 -1.38 19.18 -7.07
N ILE A 141 -0.71 18.26 -7.77
CA ILE A 141 -0.29 18.42 -9.17
C ILE A 141 -1.42 18.77 -10.13
N GLU A 142 -2.65 18.30 -9.87
CA GLU A 142 -3.82 18.55 -10.71
C GLU A 142 -4.34 20.00 -10.55
N PRO A 143 -4.62 20.50 -9.33
CA PRO A 143 -5.05 21.88 -9.15
C PRO A 143 -3.90 22.89 -9.24
N TRP A 144 -2.63 22.51 -9.03
CA TRP A 144 -1.50 23.44 -8.91
C TRP A 144 -1.43 24.50 -10.02
N PRO A 145 -1.58 24.14 -11.32
CA PRO A 145 -1.52 25.14 -12.40
C PRO A 145 -2.65 26.18 -12.35
N ASN A 146 -3.76 25.87 -11.66
CA ASN A 146 -4.95 26.71 -11.57
C ASN A 146 -5.05 27.47 -10.24
N ILE A 147 -4.12 27.23 -9.31
CA ILE A 147 -4.04 27.98 -8.06
C ILE A 147 -3.39 29.33 -8.37
N GLY A 148 -4.21 30.38 -8.40
CA GLY A 148 -3.73 31.75 -8.55
C GLY A 148 -2.94 32.21 -7.33
N GLU A 149 -1.95 33.06 -7.56
CA GLU A 149 -1.27 33.77 -6.48
C GLU A 149 -2.28 34.75 -5.85
N ALA A 150 -2.63 34.51 -4.58
CA ALA A 150 -3.41 35.48 -3.83
C ALA A 150 -2.52 36.69 -3.52
N ILE A 151 -2.57 37.70 -4.40
CA ILE A 151 -1.92 38.99 -4.17
C ILE A 151 -2.55 39.57 -2.90
N LYS A 152 -1.78 39.63 -1.82
CA LYS A 152 -2.11 40.36 -0.59
C LYS A 152 -1.50 41.75 -0.63
#